data_AF-A0A4S3J139-F1
#
_entry.id   AF-A0A4S3J139-F1
#
_cell.length_a   1.000
_cell.length_b   1.000
_cell.length_c   1.000
_cell.angle_alpha   90.00
_cell.angle_beta   90.00
_cell.angle_gamma   90.00
#
_symmetry.space_group_name_H-M   'P 1'
#
loop_
_entity.id
_entity.type
_entity.pdbx_description
1 polymer ?
#
loop_
_entity_poly.entity_id
_entity_poly.type
_entity_poly.pdbx_seq_one_letter_code
_entity_poly.pdbx_strand_id
1 'polypeptide(L)'
;MRNLLLGAIALPLAVLSHPTIHQSSGLSRRAVDVNAFRLVSQAKYVNSIDTASDATTSAAPFKEQTYVEAATQLIKTISPDTTFRLVNDHYVGNNGIAHVHFRQTAHDIDIDNADFNVNVGKDGKIFSYGNSFYTGKVPEANPLAKRDFSDPIAALQGVKNTLKLSISVDSASTEASHEKESYTFKGTKGTVSDPKAKLVYFVKPDGSLSLTWRVETDVEENWLLSYVDAKDKDKVHGVVDYVAEADYQVFKWGTNDPTEGERAIVSDPWDLTASPFSWISDGKTNYTTTRGNNGIAQSNPTGGSQYLNNFRPNSPQLKFTYPYSSTMSPPTSYINASITQLFYTANTYHDLLYVLGFDEKAGNFQYNNANKGGQGSDYVILNAQDGSGTNNANFATPPDGQPGRMRMYTWTASQPNRDGSFEAGIVIHEYTHGLSNRLTGGPANAGCLNALESGGMGEGWGDFMATAIRLKSADTHSTDYSMGEWAANQQGGIRKYPYSTSLNTNPYTYESVNELNEVHSIGTVWATMLYEVLWALIDKHGKNDEPKPKFKDGVPTDGKYLSMKLVMDGMAL
;
A
#
# COMPACT_ATOMS: atom_id res chain seq x y z
N MET A 1 -72.49 -31.44 -11.26
CA MET A 1 -73.48 -30.41 -10.89
C MET A 1 -72.69 -29.25 -10.29
N ARG A 2 -72.57 -28.12 -11.00
CA ARG A 2 -73.26 -26.84 -10.71
C ARG A 2 -73.03 -26.38 -9.25
N ASN A 3 -72.59 -25.17 -8.92
CA ASN A 3 -72.38 -23.92 -9.66
C ASN A 3 -71.72 -22.91 -8.69
N LEU A 4 -70.92 -21.98 -9.23
CA LEU A 4 -70.86 -20.52 -9.01
C LEU A 4 -71.08 -19.90 -7.60
N LEU A 5 -70.58 -18.71 -7.22
CA LEU A 5 -69.60 -17.70 -7.67
C LEU A 5 -69.86 -16.48 -6.77
N LEU A 6 -68.84 -15.82 -6.21
CA LEU A 6 -68.80 -14.36 -5.97
C LEU A 6 -67.46 -13.96 -5.32
N GLY A 7 -66.79 -12.99 -5.95
CA GLY A 7 -65.49 -12.47 -5.53
C GLY A 7 -65.55 -11.06 -4.93
N ALA A 8 -64.40 -10.62 -4.42
CA ALA A 8 -63.94 -9.23 -4.24
C ALA A 8 -62.40 -9.29 -4.02
N ILE A 9 -61.57 -8.90 -5.00
CA ILE A 9 -60.83 -7.62 -5.10
C ILE A 9 -60.00 -7.28 -3.85
N ALA A 10 -58.65 -7.42 -3.94
CA ALA A 10 -57.65 -6.37 -3.65
C ALA A 10 -56.19 -6.91 -3.64
N LEU A 11 -55.42 -6.41 -4.62
CA LEU A 11 -53.97 -6.05 -4.68
C LEU A 11 -52.88 -6.73 -3.81
N PRO A 12 -51.65 -6.89 -4.35
CA PRO A 12 -50.51 -7.44 -3.63
C PRO A 12 -49.96 -6.42 -2.62
N LEU A 13 -49.89 -6.81 -1.35
CA LEU A 13 -49.18 -6.04 -0.32
C LEU A 13 -47.69 -6.35 -0.40
N ALA A 14 -46.95 -5.31 -0.79
CA ALA A 14 -45.53 -5.15 -0.52
C ALA A 14 -45.22 -5.49 0.94
N VAL A 15 -44.31 -6.43 1.16
CA VAL A 15 -43.67 -6.55 2.47
C VAL A 15 -42.67 -5.41 2.57
N LEU A 16 -43.14 -4.36 3.25
CA LEU A 16 -42.36 -3.26 3.76
C LEU A 16 -41.25 -3.82 4.66
N SER A 17 -40.04 -3.96 4.09
CA SER A 17 -38.82 -3.95 4.88
C SER A 17 -38.83 -2.69 5.73
N HIS A 18 -38.98 -2.87 7.04
CA HIS A 18 -38.81 -1.77 7.98
C HIS A 18 -37.42 -1.17 7.78
N PRO A 19 -37.29 0.16 7.75
CA PRO A 19 -35.98 0.79 7.79
C PRO A 19 -35.40 0.48 9.17
N THR A 20 -34.50 -0.49 9.24
CA THR A 20 -33.60 -0.59 10.37
C THR A 20 -32.81 0.69 10.40
N ILE A 21 -33.11 1.50 11.42
CA ILE A 21 -32.37 2.70 11.78
C ILE A 21 -30.91 2.27 11.93
N HIS A 22 -30.10 2.62 10.94
CA HIS A 22 -28.65 2.61 11.07
C HIS A 22 -28.29 3.60 12.16
N GLN A 23 -28.20 3.13 13.40
CA GLN A 23 -27.38 3.78 14.41
C GLN A 23 -25.93 3.55 14.02
N SER A 24 -25.42 4.44 13.17
CA SER A 24 -23.99 4.59 12.92
C SER A 24 -23.34 5.17 14.18
N SER A 25 -23.00 4.32 15.14
CA SER A 25 -22.10 4.68 16.24
C SER A 25 -20.69 4.21 15.88
N GLY A 26 -19.93 5.12 15.29
CA GLY A 26 -18.55 4.93 14.84
C GLY A 26 -18.20 6.00 13.83
N LEU A 27 -18.00 7.24 14.30
CA LEU A 27 -17.51 8.36 13.50
C LEU A 27 -16.04 8.12 13.13
N SER A 28 -15.79 7.23 12.17
CA SER A 28 -14.74 7.47 11.20
C SER A 28 -15.29 8.54 10.26
N ARG A 29 -14.71 9.75 10.28
CA ARG A 29 -15.08 10.78 9.30
C ARG A 29 -14.84 10.18 7.92
N ARG A 30 -15.91 10.06 7.13
CA ARG A 30 -15.88 9.65 5.71
C ARG A 30 -14.59 10.12 5.06
N ALA A 31 -13.72 9.19 4.67
CA ALA A 31 -12.62 9.47 3.75
C ALA A 31 -13.21 10.18 2.53
N VAL A 32 -12.68 11.36 2.21
CA VAL A 32 -13.06 12.06 0.99
C VAL A 32 -12.39 11.36 -0.17
N ASP A 33 -13.16 10.98 -1.18
CA ASP A 33 -12.62 10.49 -2.43
C ASP A 33 -11.99 11.66 -3.20
N VAL A 34 -10.71 11.89 -2.97
CA VAL A 34 -9.91 12.90 -3.68
C VAL A 34 -9.83 12.61 -5.19
N ASN A 35 -10.10 11.38 -5.63
CA ASN A 35 -10.08 11.04 -7.05
C ASN A 35 -11.14 11.79 -7.87
N ALA A 36 -12.26 12.16 -7.24
CA ALA A 36 -13.30 12.98 -7.87
C ALA A 36 -12.80 14.36 -8.31
N PHE A 37 -11.67 14.83 -7.77
CA PHE A 37 -11.04 16.12 -8.08
C PHE A 37 -9.72 15.97 -8.86
N ARG A 38 -9.40 14.79 -9.39
CA ARG A 38 -8.17 14.61 -10.17
C ARG A 38 -8.14 15.51 -11.40
N LEU A 39 -6.95 16.03 -11.67
CA LEU A 39 -6.67 16.81 -12.88
C LEU A 39 -6.86 15.95 -14.14
N VAL A 40 -7.46 16.53 -15.17
CA VAL A 40 -7.56 15.92 -16.50
C VAL A 40 -6.35 16.34 -17.33
N SER A 41 -5.59 15.38 -17.86
CA SER A 41 -4.43 15.67 -18.69
C SER A 41 -4.84 16.32 -20.01
N GLN A 42 -4.27 17.49 -20.32
CA GLN A 42 -4.39 18.17 -21.61
C GLN A 42 -3.04 18.28 -22.35
N ALA A 43 -2.02 17.58 -21.85
CA ALA A 43 -0.67 17.66 -22.38
C ALA A 43 -0.52 16.90 -23.72
N LYS A 44 0.17 17.52 -24.67
CA LYS A 44 0.65 16.87 -25.90
C LYS A 44 2.16 16.67 -25.80
N TYR A 45 2.65 15.54 -26.32
CA TYR A 45 4.07 15.23 -26.35
C TYR A 45 4.53 14.98 -27.78
N VAL A 46 5.68 15.55 -28.15
CA VAL A 46 6.34 15.35 -29.44
C VAL A 46 7.70 14.71 -29.18
N ASN A 47 7.89 13.52 -29.75
CA ASN A 47 9.09 12.71 -29.57
C ASN A 47 10.22 13.10 -30.54
N SER A 48 11.39 12.50 -30.38
CA SER A 48 12.59 12.81 -31.18
C SER A 48 12.53 12.45 -32.66
N ILE A 49 11.64 11.53 -33.05
CA ILE A 49 11.43 11.15 -34.46
C ILE A 49 10.62 12.25 -35.14
N ASP A 50 9.59 12.73 -34.45
CA ASP A 50 8.71 13.77 -34.95
C ASP A 50 9.43 15.13 -34.99
N THR A 51 10.26 15.45 -33.98
CA THR A 51 11.07 16.69 -34.01
C THR A 51 12.17 16.67 -35.08
N ALA A 52 12.65 15.49 -35.48
CA ALA A 52 13.65 15.37 -36.54
C ALA A 52 13.06 15.53 -37.95
N SER A 53 11.75 15.31 -38.11
CA SER A 53 11.04 15.42 -39.40
C SER A 53 10.35 16.78 -39.61
N ASP A 54 10.16 17.57 -38.55
CA ASP A 54 9.54 18.90 -38.62
C ASP A 54 10.58 20.01 -38.85
N ALA A 55 10.39 20.78 -39.92
CA ALA A 55 11.26 21.88 -40.32
C ALA A 55 11.38 23.00 -39.26
N THR A 56 10.38 23.16 -38.39
CA THR A 56 10.41 24.15 -37.30
C THR A 56 11.29 23.73 -36.12
N THR A 57 11.51 22.44 -35.91
CA THR A 57 12.35 21.89 -34.83
C THR A 57 13.72 21.38 -35.31
N SER A 58 13.87 21.12 -36.62
CA SER A 58 15.09 20.57 -37.23
C SER A 58 16.12 21.62 -37.65
N ALA A 59 15.79 22.92 -37.53
CA ALA A 59 16.71 24.00 -37.87
C ALA A 59 17.96 23.96 -36.97
N ALA A 60 19.14 24.01 -37.57
CA ALA A 60 20.39 24.07 -36.81
C ALA A 60 20.42 25.36 -35.98
N PRO A 61 20.80 25.29 -34.69
CA PRO A 61 20.93 26.50 -33.88
C PRO A 61 21.91 27.46 -34.56
N PHE A 62 21.65 28.77 -34.44
CA PHE A 62 22.69 29.76 -34.74
C PHE A 62 23.92 29.42 -33.89
N LYS A 63 25.12 29.60 -34.44
CA LYS A 63 26.41 29.08 -33.91
C LYS A 63 26.76 29.52 -32.47
N GLU A 64 25.92 30.33 -31.82
CA GLU A 64 26.09 30.92 -30.49
C GLU A 64 24.86 30.76 -29.56
N GLN A 65 23.81 30.04 -29.95
CA GLN A 65 22.58 29.93 -29.15
C GLN A 65 22.70 28.90 -28.01
N THR A 66 22.34 29.30 -26.79
CA THR A 66 22.28 28.42 -25.61
C THR A 66 21.05 27.49 -25.67
N TYR A 67 21.08 26.38 -24.91
CA TYR A 67 19.95 25.44 -24.86
C TYR A 67 18.66 26.09 -24.33
N VAL A 68 18.76 27.07 -23.42
CA VAL A 68 17.61 27.83 -22.91
C VAL A 68 17.02 28.72 -24.00
N GLU A 69 17.86 29.39 -24.78
CA GLU A 69 17.41 30.23 -25.90
C GLU A 69 16.76 29.40 -27.01
N ALA A 70 17.32 28.22 -27.33
CA ALA A 70 16.73 27.30 -28.29
C ALA A 70 15.34 26.83 -27.84
N ALA A 71 15.21 26.44 -26.57
CA ALA A 71 13.93 26.06 -25.98
C ALA A 71 12.92 27.21 -25.96
N THR A 72 13.36 28.42 -25.63
CA THR A 72 12.52 29.63 -25.63
C THR A 72 12.00 29.96 -27.03
N GLN A 73 12.86 29.81 -28.05
CA GLN A 73 12.49 30.09 -29.44
C GLN A 73 11.46 29.10 -29.97
N LEU A 74 11.55 27.82 -29.57
CA LEU A 74 10.55 26.81 -29.91
C LEU A 74 9.16 27.22 -29.42
N ILE A 75 9.06 27.66 -28.16
CA ILE A 75 7.78 28.08 -27.58
C ILE A 75 7.22 29.29 -28.32
N LYS A 76 8.04 30.30 -28.63
CA LYS A 76 7.62 31.47 -29.42
C LYS A 76 7.14 31.10 -30.82
N THR A 77 7.62 29.98 -31.38
CA THR A 77 7.19 29.49 -32.68
C THR A 77 5.85 28.77 -32.59
N ILE A 78 5.66 27.94 -31.55
CA ILE A 78 4.45 27.14 -31.35
C ILE A 78 3.29 27.98 -30.78
N SER A 79 3.59 28.99 -29.97
CA SER A 79 2.62 29.79 -29.23
C SER A 79 3.08 31.27 -29.15
N PRO A 80 3.09 31.99 -30.29
CA PRO A 80 3.68 33.33 -30.40
C PRO A 80 3.00 34.37 -29.50
N ASP A 81 1.68 34.25 -29.29
CA ASP A 81 0.89 35.22 -28.53
C ASP A 81 0.78 34.88 -27.04
N THR A 82 1.50 33.85 -26.58
CA THR A 82 1.43 33.38 -25.20
C THR A 82 2.52 34.04 -24.35
N THR A 83 2.13 34.56 -23.20
CA THR A 83 3.06 34.97 -22.14
C THR A 83 3.46 33.77 -21.30
N PHE A 84 4.76 33.66 -20.98
CA PHE A 84 5.30 32.58 -20.17
C PHE A 84 6.58 33.04 -19.48
N ARG A 85 6.98 32.31 -18.44
CA ARG A 85 8.26 32.49 -17.74
C ARG A 85 9.08 31.21 -17.76
N LEU A 86 10.39 31.36 -17.73
CA LEU A 86 11.32 30.27 -17.45
C LEU A 86 11.15 29.83 -15.99
N VAL A 87 11.19 28.53 -15.74
CA VAL A 87 11.31 27.97 -14.39
C VAL A 87 12.79 27.79 -14.08
N ASN A 88 13.22 28.20 -12.88
CA ASN A 88 14.63 28.38 -12.52
C ASN A 88 15.40 27.05 -12.33
N ASP A 89 14.77 25.90 -12.52
CA ASP A 89 15.29 24.56 -12.24
C ASP A 89 15.73 23.80 -13.51
N HIS A 90 16.01 24.51 -14.60
CA HIS A 90 16.55 23.87 -15.81
C HIS A 90 17.94 23.26 -15.54
N TYR A 91 18.23 22.10 -16.14
CA TYR A 91 19.46 21.36 -15.89
C TYR A 91 19.92 20.57 -17.12
N VAL A 92 21.18 20.14 -17.13
CA VAL A 92 21.70 19.21 -18.13
C VAL A 92 21.91 17.86 -17.45
N GLY A 93 21.22 16.83 -17.94
CA GLY A 93 21.37 15.47 -17.41
C GLY A 93 22.74 14.88 -17.72
N ASN A 94 23.12 13.81 -17.01
CA ASN A 94 24.38 13.09 -17.24
C ASN A 94 24.47 12.48 -18.65
N ASN A 95 23.32 12.26 -19.30
CA ASN A 95 23.21 11.86 -20.70
C ASN A 95 23.52 13.01 -21.68
N GLY A 96 23.74 14.23 -21.17
CA GLY A 96 23.98 15.50 -21.87
C GLY A 96 22.77 16.08 -22.59
N ILE A 97 21.55 15.65 -22.26
CA ILE A 97 20.31 16.30 -22.68
C ILE A 97 20.00 17.42 -21.69
N ALA A 98 19.76 18.63 -22.20
CA ALA A 98 19.29 19.74 -21.39
C ALA A 98 17.77 19.69 -21.25
N HIS A 99 17.26 19.89 -20.04
CA HIS A 99 15.86 19.94 -19.69
C HIS A 99 15.50 21.35 -19.28
N VAL A 100 14.58 21.99 -20.01
CA VAL A 100 14.17 23.37 -19.80
C VAL A 100 12.65 23.40 -19.59
N HIS A 101 12.22 24.05 -18.51
CA HIS A 101 10.82 24.09 -18.09
C HIS A 101 10.29 25.53 -18.13
N PHE A 102 9.08 25.70 -18.62
CA PHE A 102 8.39 26.99 -18.71
C PHE A 102 6.97 26.86 -18.17
N ARG A 103 6.51 27.93 -17.54
CA ARG A 103 5.16 28.07 -17.00
C ARG A 103 4.45 29.16 -17.80
N GLN A 104 3.27 28.87 -18.35
CA GLN A 104 2.45 29.90 -18.96
C GLN A 104 2.00 30.91 -17.90
N THR A 105 1.96 32.18 -18.27
CA THR A 105 1.47 33.25 -17.41
C THR A 105 0.34 34.01 -18.10
N ALA A 106 -0.53 34.61 -17.31
CA ALA A 106 -1.53 35.58 -17.76
C ALA A 106 -1.61 36.69 -16.72
N HIS A 107 -1.47 37.96 -17.12
CA HIS A 107 -1.50 39.10 -16.19
C HIS A 107 -0.47 39.00 -15.04
N ASP A 108 0.71 38.46 -15.35
CA ASP A 108 1.78 38.14 -14.37
C ASP A 108 1.38 37.12 -13.29
N ILE A 109 0.34 36.33 -13.53
CA ILE A 109 -0.10 35.22 -12.69
C ILE A 109 0.19 33.91 -13.44
N ASP A 110 0.75 32.92 -12.74
CA ASP A 110 0.98 31.60 -13.31
C ASP A 110 -0.35 30.92 -13.66
N ILE A 111 -0.43 30.30 -14.84
CA ILE A 111 -1.43 29.26 -15.11
C ILE A 111 -0.80 27.94 -14.63
N ASP A 112 -1.20 27.50 -13.45
CA ASP A 112 -0.39 26.59 -12.64
C ASP A 112 -0.29 25.16 -13.18
N ASN A 113 -1.26 24.75 -14.01
CA ASN A 113 -1.28 23.46 -14.71
C ASN A 113 -1.03 23.59 -16.23
N ALA A 114 -0.37 24.68 -16.65
CA ALA A 114 -0.03 24.95 -18.05
C ALA A 114 1.49 25.09 -18.20
N ASP A 115 2.16 23.95 -18.33
CA ASP A 115 3.62 23.84 -18.44
C ASP A 115 4.06 23.50 -19.88
N PHE A 116 5.29 23.90 -20.18
CA PHE A 116 6.02 23.49 -21.38
C PHE A 116 7.38 22.94 -20.95
N ASN A 117 7.66 21.69 -21.28
CA ASN A 117 8.99 21.11 -21.12
C ASN A 117 9.66 20.97 -22.48
N VAL A 118 10.93 21.34 -22.58
CA VAL A 118 11.72 21.21 -23.79
C VAL A 118 13.03 20.51 -23.46
N ASN A 119 13.28 19.42 -24.16
CA ASN A 119 14.52 18.67 -24.08
C ASN A 119 15.41 19.02 -25.27
N VAL A 120 16.62 19.49 -25.02
CA VAL A 120 17.58 19.91 -26.05
C VAL A 120 18.77 18.94 -26.05
N GLY A 121 19.08 18.39 -27.22
CA GLY A 121 20.19 17.46 -27.41
C GLY A 121 21.56 18.11 -27.26
N LYS A 122 22.60 17.28 -27.13
CA LYS A 122 24.02 17.72 -27.08
C LYS A 122 24.45 18.54 -28.30
N ASP A 123 23.79 18.31 -29.43
CA ASP A 123 23.99 19.02 -30.69
C ASP A 123 23.25 20.37 -30.74
N GLY A 124 22.57 20.76 -29.65
CA GLY A 124 21.80 21.99 -29.54
C GLY A 124 20.43 21.93 -30.21
N LYS A 125 20.00 20.78 -30.75
CA LYS A 125 18.69 20.63 -31.40
C LYS A 125 17.60 20.24 -30.43
N ILE A 126 16.35 20.54 -30.77
CA ILE A 126 15.20 20.09 -29.99
C ILE A 126 15.07 18.57 -30.10
N PHE A 127 15.30 17.89 -28.98
CA PHE A 127 15.22 16.44 -28.87
C PHE A 127 13.79 15.96 -28.64
N SER A 128 13.00 16.66 -27.82
CA SER A 128 11.58 16.40 -27.62
C SER A 128 10.96 17.54 -26.83
N TYR A 129 9.64 17.63 -26.82
CA TYR A 129 8.96 18.58 -25.94
C TYR A 129 7.55 18.11 -25.57
N GLY A 130 7.10 18.54 -24.39
CA GLY A 130 5.75 18.39 -23.90
C GLY A 130 5.11 19.76 -23.70
N ASN A 131 3.85 19.91 -24.10
CA ASN A 131 3.12 21.17 -24.04
C ASN A 131 1.72 20.97 -23.46
N SER A 132 1.41 21.72 -22.41
CA SER A 132 0.08 21.84 -21.79
C SER A 132 -0.41 23.28 -21.69
N PHE A 133 0.21 24.21 -22.43
CA PHE A 133 -0.22 25.60 -22.48
C PHE A 133 -1.70 25.70 -22.88
N TYR A 134 -2.44 26.51 -22.12
CA TYR A 134 -3.80 26.89 -22.39
C TYR A 134 -3.89 27.67 -23.70
N THR A 135 -4.74 27.20 -24.60
CA THR A 135 -4.94 27.77 -25.94
C THR A 135 -6.25 28.55 -26.08
N GLY A 136 -7.09 28.56 -25.04
CA GLY A 136 -8.34 29.30 -25.03
C GLY A 136 -8.16 30.81 -24.79
N LYS A 137 -9.27 31.54 -24.74
CA LYS A 137 -9.24 32.99 -24.49
C LYS A 137 -8.86 33.29 -23.05
N VAL A 138 -7.82 34.12 -22.85
CA VAL A 138 -7.44 34.69 -21.55
C VAL A 138 -8.37 35.88 -21.25
N PRO A 139 -8.82 36.09 -19.98
CA PRO A 139 -9.63 37.24 -19.62
C PRO A 139 -8.95 38.57 -19.99
N GLU A 140 -9.67 39.51 -20.59
CA GLU A 140 -9.11 40.81 -20.99
C GLU A 140 -8.78 41.70 -19.78
N ALA A 141 -9.57 41.61 -18.72
CA ALA A 141 -9.37 42.38 -17.51
C ALA A 141 -8.33 41.72 -16.60
N ASN A 142 -7.33 42.50 -16.17
CA ASN A 142 -6.38 42.07 -15.16
C ASN A 142 -7.09 41.97 -13.79
N PRO A 143 -7.18 40.77 -13.19
CA PRO A 143 -7.88 40.58 -11.91
C PRO A 143 -7.22 41.34 -10.76
N LEU A 144 -5.91 41.60 -10.83
CA LEU A 144 -5.15 42.30 -9.80
C LEU A 144 -5.49 43.80 -9.75
N ALA A 145 -5.96 44.37 -10.86
CA ALA A 145 -6.31 45.79 -10.91
C ALA A 145 -7.58 46.11 -10.11
N LYS A 146 -8.56 45.19 -10.12
CA LYS A 146 -9.82 45.34 -9.39
C LYS A 146 -9.83 44.60 -8.05
N ARG A 147 -8.89 43.66 -7.85
CA ARG A 147 -8.84 42.72 -6.72
C ARG A 147 -10.18 42.03 -6.46
N ASP A 148 -10.82 41.62 -7.54
CA ASP A 148 -12.14 40.97 -7.54
C ASP A 148 -11.99 39.46 -7.30
N PHE A 149 -11.52 39.11 -6.10
CA PHE A 149 -11.32 37.75 -5.59
C PHE A 149 -11.40 37.73 -4.06
N SER A 150 -11.73 36.56 -3.50
CA SER A 150 -11.88 36.32 -2.07
C SER A 150 -10.53 36.27 -1.34
N ASP A 151 -10.57 36.47 -0.03
CA ASP A 151 -9.42 36.29 0.86
C ASP A 151 -8.95 34.82 0.89
N PRO A 152 -7.63 34.56 0.96
CA PRO A 152 -7.09 33.19 1.02
C PRO A 152 -7.57 32.37 2.23
N ILE A 153 -7.94 32.99 3.37
CA ILE A 153 -8.54 32.27 4.51
C ILE A 153 -9.88 31.66 4.11
N ALA A 154 -10.67 32.34 3.28
CA ALA A 154 -11.92 31.80 2.77
C ALA A 154 -11.65 30.55 1.90
N ALA A 155 -10.59 30.56 1.08
CA ALA A 155 -10.19 29.41 0.30
C ALA A 155 -9.74 28.22 1.18
N LEU A 156 -8.93 28.45 2.21
CA LEU A 156 -8.53 27.41 3.17
C LEU A 156 -9.73 26.81 3.92
N GLN A 157 -10.71 27.64 4.31
CA GLN A 157 -11.98 27.16 4.85
C GLN A 157 -12.76 26.31 3.85
N GLY A 158 -12.77 26.72 2.58
CA GLY A 158 -13.35 25.97 1.47
C GLY A 158 -12.73 24.58 1.32
N VAL A 159 -11.39 24.50 1.26
CA VAL A 159 -10.66 23.22 1.21
C VAL A 159 -11.00 22.35 2.41
N LYS A 160 -10.92 22.90 3.63
CA LYS A 160 -11.27 22.18 4.86
C LYS A 160 -12.66 21.57 4.77
N ASN A 161 -13.65 22.33 4.31
CA ASN A 161 -15.04 21.89 4.31
C ASN A 161 -15.31 20.88 3.18
N THR A 162 -14.85 21.16 1.96
CA THR A 162 -15.06 20.32 0.78
C THR A 162 -14.31 18.99 0.91
N LEU A 163 -13.05 19.04 1.33
CA LEU A 163 -12.21 17.85 1.53
C LEU A 163 -12.31 17.27 2.95
N LYS A 164 -13.15 17.85 3.81
CA LYS A 164 -13.37 17.42 5.20
C LYS A 164 -12.09 17.22 6.01
N LEU A 165 -11.08 18.04 5.74
CA LEU A 165 -9.78 17.95 6.40
C LEU A 165 -9.93 18.17 7.91
N SER A 166 -9.19 17.38 8.69
CA SER A 166 -9.18 17.46 10.16
C SER A 166 -8.28 18.60 10.69
N ILE A 167 -8.37 19.77 10.05
CA ILE A 167 -7.61 20.98 10.42
C ILE A 167 -8.49 22.00 11.14
N SER A 168 -7.92 22.74 12.09
CA SER A 168 -8.55 23.93 12.68
C SER A 168 -7.99 25.19 12.03
N VAL A 169 -8.91 26.09 11.66
CA VAL A 169 -8.63 27.36 10.97
C VAL A 169 -9.25 28.55 11.72
N ASP A 170 -9.70 28.34 12.96
CA ASP A 170 -10.47 29.32 13.72
C ASP A 170 -9.63 30.52 14.16
N SER A 171 -8.31 30.31 14.27
CA SER A 171 -7.31 31.35 14.56
C SER A 171 -6.37 31.59 13.38
N ALA A 172 -6.76 31.16 12.17
CA ALA A 172 -5.92 31.29 11.00
C ALA A 172 -5.76 32.78 10.63
N SER A 173 -4.51 33.22 10.45
CA SER A 173 -4.16 34.50 9.85
C SER A 173 -3.22 34.28 8.68
N THR A 174 -2.97 35.30 7.86
CA THR A 174 -2.09 35.21 6.70
C THR A 174 -0.93 36.18 6.81
N GLU A 175 0.25 35.71 6.43
CA GLU A 175 1.46 36.52 6.23
C GLU A 175 1.83 36.46 4.75
N ALA A 176 2.02 37.63 4.12
CA ALA A 176 2.45 37.68 2.73
C ALA A 176 3.87 37.12 2.59
N SER A 177 4.11 36.30 1.58
CA SER A 177 5.44 35.80 1.25
C SER A 177 6.18 36.78 0.31
N HIS A 178 7.41 36.44 -0.07
CA HIS A 178 8.17 37.23 -1.05
C HIS A 178 7.59 37.15 -2.47
N GLU A 179 6.76 36.15 -2.76
CA GLU A 179 6.11 36.00 -4.06
C GLU A 179 4.78 36.79 -4.12
N LYS A 180 4.48 37.33 -5.30
CA LYS A 180 3.27 38.12 -5.54
C LYS A 180 2.02 37.28 -5.26
N GLU A 181 1.07 37.86 -4.53
CA GLU A 181 -0.21 37.21 -4.14
C GLU A 181 -0.03 35.79 -3.60
N SER A 182 1.03 35.61 -2.80
CA SER A 182 1.35 34.36 -2.11
C SER A 182 1.40 34.60 -0.60
N TYR A 183 0.87 33.67 0.17
CA TYR A 183 0.61 33.82 1.59
C TYR A 183 0.93 32.52 2.34
N THR A 184 1.45 32.65 3.55
CA THR A 184 1.59 31.55 4.52
C THR A 184 0.51 31.72 5.58
N PHE A 185 -0.22 30.66 5.88
CA PHE A 185 -1.21 30.66 6.95
C PHE A 185 -0.54 30.39 8.29
N LYS A 186 -0.82 31.23 9.30
CA LYS A 186 -0.36 31.08 10.67
C LYS A 186 -1.53 30.72 11.58
N GLY A 187 -1.25 30.07 12.71
CA GLY A 187 -2.27 29.74 13.71
C GLY A 187 -3.22 28.61 13.31
N THR A 188 -2.90 27.85 12.28
CA THR A 188 -3.59 26.61 11.91
C THR A 188 -3.16 25.46 12.84
N LYS A 189 -4.01 24.44 12.99
CA LYS A 189 -3.69 23.20 13.73
C LYS A 189 -4.10 21.99 12.92
N GLY A 190 -3.40 20.88 13.12
CA GLY A 190 -3.64 19.62 12.40
C GLY A 190 -2.92 19.54 11.05
N THR A 191 -1.92 20.40 10.83
CA THR A 191 -1.02 20.35 9.66
C THR A 191 0.42 20.19 10.16
N VAL A 192 1.25 19.48 9.38
CA VAL A 192 2.67 19.23 9.70
C VAL A 192 3.49 20.51 9.53
N SER A 193 3.14 21.30 8.52
CA SER A 193 3.71 22.61 8.25
C SER A 193 2.62 23.67 8.10
N ASP A 194 3.01 24.94 8.21
CA ASP A 194 2.11 26.06 7.95
C ASP A 194 1.59 25.97 6.50
N PRO A 195 0.26 25.90 6.29
CA PRO A 195 -0.32 25.87 4.95
C PRO A 195 0.08 27.10 4.14
N LYS A 196 0.01 26.99 2.82
CA LYS A 196 0.31 28.12 1.92
C LYS A 196 -0.82 28.35 0.94
N ALA A 197 -1.00 29.58 0.51
CA ALA A 197 -1.88 29.95 -0.58
C ALA A 197 -1.13 30.75 -1.63
N LYS A 198 -1.43 30.51 -2.91
CA LYS A 198 -0.98 31.34 -4.01
C LYS A 198 -2.13 31.58 -4.98
N LEU A 199 -2.34 32.82 -5.38
CA LEU A 199 -3.31 33.14 -6.41
C LEU A 199 -2.73 32.74 -7.77
N VAL A 200 -3.45 31.87 -8.48
CA VAL A 200 -3.05 31.31 -9.77
C VAL A 200 -4.23 31.32 -10.74
N TYR A 201 -3.96 31.14 -12.02
CA TYR A 201 -4.93 30.63 -12.95
C TYR A 201 -4.86 29.11 -13.02
N PHE A 202 -5.98 28.48 -13.34
CA PHE A 202 -6.08 27.03 -13.44
C PHE A 202 -7.01 26.66 -14.59
N VAL A 203 -6.54 25.77 -15.47
CA VAL A 203 -7.35 25.21 -16.55
C VAL A 203 -8.23 24.12 -15.95
N LYS A 204 -9.55 24.36 -15.93
CA LYS A 204 -10.54 23.43 -15.39
C LYS A 204 -10.68 22.18 -16.27
N PRO A 205 -11.28 21.09 -15.76
CA PRO A 205 -11.56 19.88 -16.54
C PRO A 205 -12.37 20.13 -17.83
N ASP A 206 -13.24 21.14 -17.84
CA ASP A 206 -14.02 21.57 -19.01
C ASP A 206 -13.20 22.35 -20.06
N GLY A 207 -11.91 22.55 -19.82
CA GLY A 207 -10.99 23.28 -20.69
C GLY A 207 -11.10 24.80 -20.60
N SER A 208 -11.85 25.36 -19.66
CA SER A 208 -11.91 26.81 -19.44
C SER A 208 -10.99 27.27 -18.30
N LEU A 209 -10.52 28.51 -18.38
CA LEU A 209 -9.60 29.08 -17.40
C LEU A 209 -10.36 29.70 -16.22
N SER A 210 -9.96 29.39 -14.98
CA SER A 210 -10.48 30.06 -13.77
C SER A 210 -9.37 30.68 -12.94
N LEU A 211 -9.65 31.84 -12.33
CA LEU A 211 -8.81 32.42 -11.29
C LEU A 211 -9.06 31.65 -9.99
N THR A 212 -7.99 31.21 -9.33
CA THR A 212 -8.04 30.14 -8.34
C THR A 212 -7.02 30.40 -7.24
N TRP A 213 -7.36 30.11 -5.99
CA TRP A 213 -6.41 29.94 -4.90
C TRP A 213 -5.86 28.51 -4.93
N ARG A 214 -4.56 28.36 -5.17
CA ARG A 214 -3.85 27.11 -4.88
C ARG A 214 -3.51 27.09 -3.39
N VAL A 215 -4.20 26.24 -2.65
CA VAL A 215 -4.01 26.04 -1.22
C VAL A 215 -3.23 24.74 -1.01
N GLU A 216 -2.05 24.86 -0.41
CA GLU A 216 -1.17 23.75 -0.07
C GLU A 216 -1.36 23.38 1.41
N THR A 217 -1.72 22.13 1.68
CA THR A 217 -1.90 21.58 3.03
C THR A 217 -1.18 20.25 3.17
N ASP A 218 -0.22 20.21 4.09
CA ASP A 218 0.44 18.98 4.55
C ASP A 218 -0.28 18.49 5.82
N VAL A 219 -1.11 17.44 5.67
CA VAL A 219 -1.96 16.87 6.73
C VAL A 219 -1.50 15.47 7.13
N GLU A 220 -0.19 15.23 7.10
CA GLU A 220 0.48 13.98 7.49
C GLU A 220 0.26 12.83 6.50
N GLU A 221 -0.98 12.32 6.38
CA GLU A 221 -1.30 11.21 5.47
C GLU A 221 -1.35 11.63 3.99
N ASN A 222 -1.61 12.91 3.72
CA ASN A 222 -1.71 13.46 2.38
C ASN A 222 -1.03 14.83 2.34
N TRP A 223 -0.41 15.16 1.20
CA TRP A 223 0.12 16.50 0.95
C TRP A 223 -0.57 17.05 -0.28
N LEU A 224 -1.56 17.90 -0.03
CA LEU A 224 -2.52 18.32 -1.04
C LEU A 224 -2.21 19.71 -1.58
N LEU A 225 -2.24 19.86 -2.90
CA LEU A 225 -2.48 21.13 -3.58
C LEU A 225 -3.93 21.16 -4.04
N SER A 226 -4.74 21.99 -3.39
CA SER A 226 -6.15 22.17 -3.70
C SER A 226 -6.37 23.47 -4.47
N TYR A 227 -7.07 23.39 -5.60
CA TYR A 227 -7.35 24.50 -6.50
C TYR A 227 -8.79 25.00 -6.26
N VAL A 228 -8.96 26.04 -5.43
CA VAL A 228 -10.28 26.59 -5.06
C VAL A 228 -10.60 27.84 -5.88
N ASP A 229 -11.81 27.96 -6.39
CA ASP A 229 -12.23 29.14 -7.13
C ASP A 229 -11.99 30.43 -6.32
N ALA A 230 -11.40 31.44 -6.97
CA ALA A 230 -11.04 32.68 -6.30
C ALA A 230 -12.25 33.56 -5.96
N LYS A 231 -13.48 33.22 -6.38
CA LYS A 231 -14.71 33.94 -6.00
C LYS A 231 -15.68 33.08 -5.20
N ASP A 232 -15.57 31.77 -5.31
CA ASP A 232 -16.49 30.81 -4.71
C ASP A 232 -15.72 29.73 -3.94
N LYS A 233 -15.55 29.96 -2.63
CA LYS A 233 -14.78 29.07 -1.76
C LYS A 233 -15.29 27.63 -1.71
N ASP A 234 -16.55 27.39 -2.07
CA ASP A 234 -17.16 26.06 -2.03
C ASP A 234 -16.91 25.27 -3.33
N LYS A 235 -16.27 25.88 -4.34
CA LYS A 235 -15.88 25.23 -5.60
C LYS A 235 -14.40 24.89 -5.64
N VAL A 236 -14.09 23.60 -5.49
CA VAL A 236 -12.76 23.04 -5.73
C VAL A 236 -12.69 22.50 -7.16
N HIS A 237 -11.81 23.07 -7.99
CA HIS A 237 -11.64 22.73 -9.40
C HIS A 237 -10.70 21.54 -9.63
N GLY A 238 -9.81 21.27 -8.69
CA GLY A 238 -8.88 20.16 -8.76
C GLY A 238 -8.08 19.97 -7.48
N VAL A 239 -7.58 18.76 -7.26
CA VAL A 239 -6.67 18.42 -6.16
C VAL A 239 -5.52 17.59 -6.74
N VAL A 240 -4.30 17.97 -6.40
CA VAL A 240 -3.10 17.16 -6.58
C VAL A 240 -2.68 16.67 -5.20
N ASP A 241 -2.47 15.36 -5.08
CA ASP A 241 -1.82 14.78 -3.91
C ASP A 241 -0.36 14.48 -4.26
N TYR A 242 0.56 14.98 -3.45
CA TYR A 242 1.98 14.66 -3.56
C TYR A 242 2.34 13.31 -2.94
N VAL A 243 1.41 12.68 -2.21
CA VAL A 243 1.56 11.29 -1.74
C VAL A 243 1.11 10.34 -2.86
N ALA A 244 1.95 9.36 -3.20
CA ALA A 244 1.64 8.33 -4.18
C ALA A 244 1.03 7.10 -3.48
N GLU A 245 -0.22 6.77 -3.82
CA GLU A 245 -0.96 5.61 -3.31
C GLU A 245 -0.54 4.31 -4.03
N ALA A 246 -0.14 3.29 -3.26
CA ALA A 246 0.19 1.96 -3.75
C ALA A 246 -1.01 0.99 -3.63
N ASP A 247 -1.38 0.35 -4.74
CA ASP A 247 -2.45 -0.64 -4.78
C ASP A 247 -1.91 -2.06 -4.92
N TYR A 248 -2.47 -2.99 -4.15
CA TYR A 248 -2.16 -4.41 -4.20
C TYR A 248 -3.43 -5.21 -4.51
N GLN A 249 -3.46 -5.94 -5.63
CA GLN A 249 -4.56 -6.88 -5.90
C GLN A 249 -4.22 -8.26 -5.31
N VAL A 250 -4.85 -8.62 -4.20
CA VAL A 250 -4.47 -9.77 -3.37
C VAL A 250 -5.68 -10.45 -2.73
N PHE A 251 -5.52 -11.69 -2.27
CA PHE A 251 -6.38 -12.24 -1.23
C PHE A 251 -6.06 -11.50 0.07
N LYS A 252 -7.09 -10.88 0.65
CA LYS A 252 -6.95 -10.00 1.83
C LYS A 252 -6.50 -10.79 3.06
N TRP A 253 -5.83 -10.11 3.97
CA TRP A 253 -5.47 -10.65 5.29
C TRP A 253 -6.64 -11.37 5.96
N GLY A 254 -6.39 -12.55 6.54
CA GLY A 254 -7.41 -13.45 7.09
C GLY A 254 -8.00 -14.45 6.09
N THR A 255 -7.84 -14.24 4.77
CA THR A 255 -8.19 -15.25 3.76
C THR A 255 -7.05 -16.27 3.67
N ASN A 256 -7.29 -17.53 4.07
CA ASN A 256 -6.20 -18.52 4.10
C ASN A 256 -5.72 -18.91 2.70
N ASP A 257 -6.65 -19.16 1.78
CA ASP A 257 -6.33 -19.67 0.47
C ASP A 257 -7.42 -19.29 -0.55
N PRO A 258 -7.20 -19.49 -1.87
CA PRO A 258 -8.12 -19.07 -2.91
C PRO A 258 -9.53 -19.68 -2.85
N THR A 259 -9.78 -20.69 -2.01
CA THR A 259 -11.13 -21.26 -1.85
C THR A 259 -11.98 -20.52 -0.81
N GLU A 260 -11.35 -19.66 0.00
CA GLU A 260 -12.01 -18.97 1.12
C GLU A 260 -12.41 -17.53 0.83
N GLY A 261 -12.08 -16.98 -0.33
CA GLY A 261 -12.40 -15.61 -0.68
C GLY A 261 -11.99 -15.23 -2.10
N GLU A 262 -12.32 -14.00 -2.48
CA GLU A 262 -11.91 -13.42 -3.75
C GLU A 262 -10.79 -12.39 -3.56
N ARG A 263 -10.00 -12.17 -4.62
CA ARG A 263 -8.98 -11.12 -4.62
C ARG A 263 -9.64 -9.75 -4.67
N ALA A 264 -9.07 -8.80 -3.96
CA ALA A 264 -9.50 -7.41 -3.95
C ALA A 264 -8.29 -6.48 -4.03
N ILE A 265 -8.53 -5.25 -4.46
CA ILE A 265 -7.53 -4.18 -4.38
C ILE A 265 -7.52 -3.65 -2.94
N VAL A 266 -6.32 -3.56 -2.36
CA VAL A 266 -6.05 -2.91 -1.08
C VAL A 266 -5.03 -1.81 -1.33
N SER A 267 -5.35 -0.59 -0.89
CA SER A 267 -4.53 0.60 -1.08
C SER A 267 -3.82 0.95 0.23
N ASP A 268 -2.54 1.32 0.15
CA ASP A 268 -1.67 1.69 1.27
C ASP A 268 -1.84 0.83 2.53
N PRO A 269 -1.71 -0.51 2.42
CA PRO A 269 -2.09 -1.45 3.49
C PRO A 269 -1.16 -1.45 4.73
N TRP A 270 -0.11 -0.64 4.73
CA TRP A 270 0.91 -0.63 5.79
C TRP A 270 0.43 0.06 7.06
N ASP A 271 0.91 -0.44 8.20
CA ASP A 271 0.80 0.26 9.47
C ASP A 271 2.00 1.19 9.65
N LEU A 272 1.80 2.52 9.65
CA LEU A 272 2.90 3.48 9.75
C LEU A 272 3.66 3.43 11.09
N THR A 273 3.08 2.82 12.12
CA THR A 273 3.81 2.59 13.39
C THR A 273 4.89 1.51 13.21
N ALA A 274 4.53 0.44 12.51
CA ALA A 274 5.41 -0.71 12.24
C ALA A 274 6.32 -0.50 11.02
N SER A 275 5.76 0.13 9.98
CA SER A 275 6.36 0.39 8.68
C SER A 275 6.39 1.90 8.42
N PRO A 276 7.24 2.68 9.14
CA PRO A 276 7.27 4.14 9.03
C PRO A 276 7.71 4.66 7.66
N PHE A 277 8.25 3.78 6.81
CA PHE A 277 8.67 4.10 5.45
C PHE A 277 7.71 3.55 4.39
N SER A 278 6.52 3.07 4.76
CA SER A 278 5.71 2.12 3.97
C SER A 278 6.41 0.79 3.75
N TRP A 279 5.78 -0.12 3.00
CA TRP A 279 6.41 -1.40 2.62
C TRP A 279 7.42 -1.26 1.47
N ILE A 280 7.39 -0.17 0.72
CA ILE A 280 8.15 0.02 -0.52
C ILE A 280 9.24 1.09 -0.40
N SER A 281 9.74 1.32 0.81
CA SER A 281 10.95 2.12 1.06
C SER A 281 11.75 1.51 2.20
N ASP A 282 13.05 1.77 2.22
CA ASP A 282 13.95 1.46 3.35
C ASP A 282 14.37 2.72 4.14
N GLY A 283 13.68 3.84 3.91
CA GLY A 283 13.98 5.14 4.49
C GLY A 283 15.10 5.90 3.77
N LYS A 284 15.81 5.27 2.83
CA LYS A 284 16.80 5.92 1.96
C LYS A 284 16.39 5.88 0.50
N THR A 285 15.79 4.79 0.06
CA THR A 285 15.40 4.53 -1.32
C THR A 285 13.93 4.16 -1.35
N ASN A 286 13.15 4.89 -2.15
CA ASN A 286 11.79 4.49 -2.51
C ASN A 286 11.85 3.54 -3.70
N TYR A 287 11.07 2.47 -3.64
CA TYR A 287 11.03 1.41 -4.63
C TYR A 287 9.68 1.41 -5.34
N THR A 288 9.70 1.15 -6.65
CA THR A 288 8.50 0.94 -7.46
C THR A 288 8.23 -0.56 -7.67
N THR A 289 8.70 -1.40 -6.75
CA THR A 289 8.69 -2.86 -6.83
C THR A 289 8.44 -3.48 -5.46
N THR A 290 8.30 -4.81 -5.38
CA THR A 290 8.06 -5.57 -4.14
C THR A 290 9.34 -5.68 -3.30
N ARG A 291 9.84 -4.54 -2.83
CA ARG A 291 11.03 -4.39 -1.99
C ARG A 291 10.88 -3.16 -1.09
N GLY A 292 11.25 -3.30 0.17
CA GLY A 292 11.43 -2.17 1.09
C GLY A 292 12.02 -2.63 2.41
N ASN A 293 11.62 -2.00 3.50
CA ASN A 293 12.24 -2.19 4.81
C ASN A 293 12.07 -3.60 5.36
N ASN A 294 10.89 -4.19 5.24
CA ASN A 294 10.55 -5.43 5.95
C ASN A 294 10.93 -6.68 5.12
N GLY A 295 10.97 -6.54 3.80
CA GLY A 295 11.24 -7.67 2.91
C GLY A 295 11.56 -7.29 1.47
N ILE A 296 12.12 -8.27 0.76
CA ILE A 296 12.42 -8.22 -0.68
C ILE A 296 11.89 -9.49 -1.33
N ALA A 297 10.87 -9.34 -2.18
CA ALA A 297 10.23 -10.46 -2.86
C ALA A 297 10.62 -10.55 -4.33
N GLN A 298 10.84 -11.78 -4.80
CA GLN A 298 11.28 -12.10 -6.16
C GLN A 298 10.92 -13.54 -6.53
N SER A 299 10.97 -13.85 -7.83
CA SER A 299 11.04 -15.24 -8.27
C SER A 299 12.42 -15.85 -8.00
N ASN A 300 12.48 -17.17 -7.82
CA ASN A 300 13.77 -17.88 -7.76
C ASN A 300 13.73 -19.23 -8.48
N PRO A 301 13.49 -19.26 -9.81
CA PRO A 301 13.29 -20.51 -10.55
C PRO A 301 14.51 -21.43 -10.57
N THR A 302 15.72 -20.92 -10.28
CA THR A 302 16.94 -21.73 -10.21
C THR A 302 17.13 -22.42 -8.87
N GLY A 303 16.40 -22.00 -7.83
CA GLY A 303 16.62 -22.45 -6.45
C GLY A 303 17.94 -21.99 -5.83
N GLY A 304 18.64 -21.04 -6.48
CA GLY A 304 19.94 -20.54 -6.04
C GLY A 304 19.85 -19.57 -4.86
N SER A 305 21.02 -19.10 -4.38
CA SER A 305 21.13 -18.14 -3.26
C SER A 305 21.00 -16.68 -3.68
N GLN A 306 21.06 -16.37 -4.98
CA GLN A 306 20.96 -15.01 -5.49
C GLN A 306 19.51 -14.53 -5.43
N TYR A 307 19.30 -13.27 -5.03
CA TYR A 307 17.96 -12.70 -4.87
C TYR A 307 17.89 -11.22 -5.24
N LEU A 308 18.93 -10.42 -4.97
CA LEU A 308 18.91 -8.96 -5.17
C LEU A 308 18.51 -8.55 -6.60
N ASN A 309 19.04 -9.23 -7.61
CA ASN A 309 18.79 -8.93 -9.03
C ASN A 309 17.80 -9.90 -9.68
N ASN A 310 17.19 -10.81 -8.92
CA ASN A 310 16.17 -11.70 -9.46
C ASN A 310 14.92 -10.91 -9.86
N PHE A 311 14.13 -11.53 -10.73
CA PHE A 311 12.95 -10.90 -11.28
C PHE A 311 11.90 -10.59 -10.22
N ARG A 312 11.36 -9.37 -10.29
CA ARG A 312 10.22 -8.89 -9.51
C ARG A 312 9.44 -7.86 -10.32
N PRO A 313 8.12 -7.76 -10.14
CA PRO A 313 7.31 -6.79 -10.88
C PRO A 313 7.73 -5.36 -10.54
N ASN A 314 7.87 -4.51 -11.55
CA ASN A 314 8.12 -3.08 -11.39
C ASN A 314 6.90 -2.30 -11.90
N SER A 315 6.27 -1.50 -11.04
CA SER A 315 5.11 -0.68 -11.34
C SER A 315 5.40 0.77 -10.92
N PRO A 316 5.86 1.64 -11.83
CA PRO A 316 6.17 3.04 -11.50
C PRO A 316 4.99 3.83 -10.95
N GLN A 317 3.75 3.42 -11.28
CA GLN A 317 2.52 4.00 -10.76
C GLN A 317 2.08 3.38 -9.42
N LEU A 318 2.89 2.46 -8.86
CA LEU A 318 2.62 1.73 -7.63
C LEU A 318 1.32 0.91 -7.66
N LYS A 319 0.86 0.52 -8.86
CA LYS A 319 -0.31 -0.35 -9.05
C LYS A 319 0.15 -1.79 -9.28
N PHE A 320 0.20 -2.59 -8.22
CA PHE A 320 0.57 -4.01 -8.23
C PHE A 320 -0.65 -4.90 -8.47
N THR A 321 -1.30 -4.69 -9.61
CA THR A 321 -2.52 -5.39 -10.02
C THR A 321 -2.21 -6.36 -11.15
N TYR A 322 -2.06 -7.65 -10.82
CA TYR A 322 -1.66 -8.68 -11.78
C TYR A 322 -2.71 -9.80 -11.88
N PRO A 323 -2.92 -10.39 -13.08
CA PRO A 323 -3.91 -11.43 -13.26
C PRO A 323 -3.53 -12.72 -12.51
N TYR A 324 -4.53 -13.37 -11.94
CA TYR A 324 -4.45 -14.70 -11.35
C TYR A 324 -5.82 -15.37 -11.41
N SER A 325 -5.84 -16.67 -11.70
CA SER A 325 -6.96 -17.56 -11.42
C SER A 325 -6.42 -18.95 -11.08
N SER A 326 -7.19 -19.74 -10.35
CA SER A 326 -6.81 -21.09 -9.93
C SER A 326 -6.62 -22.08 -11.09
N THR A 327 -7.06 -21.72 -12.30
CA THR A 327 -6.93 -22.53 -13.52
C THR A 327 -5.73 -22.16 -14.38
N MET A 328 -5.00 -21.07 -14.07
CA MET A 328 -3.84 -20.68 -14.86
C MET A 328 -2.70 -21.70 -14.72
N SER A 329 -1.99 -21.94 -15.81
CA SER A 329 -0.86 -22.87 -15.89
C SER A 329 0.05 -22.48 -17.06
N PRO A 330 1.38 -22.65 -16.97
CA PRO A 330 2.13 -23.06 -15.77
C PRO A 330 2.15 -21.98 -14.69
N PRO A 331 2.57 -22.28 -13.45
CA PRO A 331 2.64 -21.29 -12.37
C PRO A 331 3.41 -20.00 -12.70
N THR A 332 4.43 -20.12 -13.55
CA THR A 332 5.22 -18.97 -14.02
C THR A 332 4.38 -17.95 -14.82
N SER A 333 3.21 -18.32 -15.33
CA SER A 333 2.29 -17.41 -16.03
C SER A 333 1.66 -16.34 -15.13
N TYR A 334 1.67 -16.54 -13.81
CA TYR A 334 1.13 -15.60 -12.81
C TYR A 334 2.18 -15.20 -11.75
N ILE A 335 3.47 -15.29 -12.08
CA ILE A 335 4.56 -15.00 -11.14
C ILE A 335 4.48 -13.59 -10.53
N ASN A 336 4.01 -12.58 -11.28
CA ASN A 336 3.83 -11.23 -10.72
C ASN A 336 2.78 -11.20 -9.60
N ALA A 337 1.66 -11.90 -9.77
CA ALA A 337 0.63 -12.00 -8.74
C ALA A 337 1.13 -12.79 -7.53
N SER A 338 1.91 -13.86 -7.76
CA SER A 338 2.53 -14.67 -6.71
C SER A 338 3.50 -13.85 -5.84
N ILE A 339 4.45 -13.15 -6.47
CA ILE A 339 5.40 -12.27 -5.77
C ILE A 339 4.66 -11.17 -4.99
N THR A 340 3.62 -10.59 -5.59
CA THR A 340 2.81 -9.53 -4.94
C THR A 340 2.04 -10.06 -3.74
N GLN A 341 1.43 -11.25 -3.84
CA GLN A 341 0.72 -11.89 -2.73
C GLN A 341 1.67 -12.24 -1.58
N LEU A 342 2.82 -12.85 -1.88
CA LEU A 342 3.84 -13.19 -0.90
C LEU A 342 4.34 -11.93 -0.17
N PHE A 343 4.63 -10.87 -0.92
CA PHE A 343 5.05 -9.59 -0.37
C PHE A 343 3.97 -8.98 0.54
N TYR A 344 2.71 -8.96 0.10
CA TYR A 344 1.59 -8.45 0.90
C TYR A 344 1.40 -9.22 2.20
N THR A 345 1.35 -10.56 2.15
CA THR A 345 1.10 -11.39 3.33
C THR A 345 2.24 -11.25 4.34
N ALA A 346 3.50 -11.29 3.89
CA ALA A 346 4.67 -11.17 4.76
C ALA A 346 4.76 -9.78 5.43
N ASN A 347 4.52 -8.69 4.69
CA ASN A 347 4.55 -7.35 5.26
C ASN A 347 3.37 -7.09 6.22
N THR A 348 2.17 -7.60 5.90
CA THR A 348 1.01 -7.48 6.80
C THR A 348 1.29 -8.21 8.12
N TYR A 349 1.96 -9.37 8.04
CA TYR A 349 2.32 -10.14 9.23
C TYR A 349 3.44 -9.48 10.03
N HIS A 350 4.47 -8.93 9.38
CA HIS A 350 5.46 -8.06 10.03
C HIS A 350 4.76 -6.99 10.86
N ASP A 351 3.84 -6.24 10.25
CA ASP A 351 3.15 -5.14 10.93
C ASP A 351 2.27 -5.64 12.09
N LEU A 352 1.70 -6.85 12.00
CA LEU A 352 0.92 -7.42 13.10
C LEU A 352 1.84 -7.83 14.26
N LEU A 353 2.93 -8.53 13.97
CA LEU A 353 3.91 -8.96 14.95
C LEU A 353 4.56 -7.76 15.66
N TYR A 354 4.86 -6.69 14.91
CA TYR A 354 5.38 -5.44 15.46
C TYR A 354 4.44 -4.86 16.53
N VAL A 355 3.16 -4.73 16.19
CA VAL A 355 2.13 -4.22 17.10
C VAL A 355 1.94 -5.14 18.32
N LEU A 356 2.18 -6.45 18.18
CA LEU A 356 2.20 -7.40 19.28
C LEU A 356 3.52 -7.42 20.07
N GLY A 357 4.54 -6.67 19.66
CA GLY A 357 5.79 -6.46 20.41
C GLY A 357 7.04 -7.12 19.81
N PHE A 358 6.98 -7.70 18.61
CA PHE A 358 8.18 -8.09 17.86
C PHE A 358 8.75 -6.89 17.10
N ASP A 359 9.30 -5.96 17.87
CA ASP A 359 9.92 -4.73 17.39
C ASP A 359 11.41 -4.90 17.07
N GLU A 360 12.08 -3.79 16.74
CA GLU A 360 13.50 -3.81 16.38
C GLU A 360 14.38 -4.35 17.52
N LYS A 361 14.08 -4.05 18.78
CA LYS A 361 14.86 -4.53 19.93
C LYS A 361 14.62 -6.01 20.20
N ALA A 362 13.44 -6.49 19.88
CA ALA A 362 13.08 -7.90 19.95
C ALA A 362 13.67 -8.73 18.79
N GLY A 363 14.46 -8.12 17.90
CA GLY A 363 15.13 -8.81 16.80
C GLY A 363 14.20 -9.14 15.65
N ASN A 364 13.32 -8.20 15.28
CA ASN A 364 12.50 -8.33 14.08
C ASN A 364 13.34 -8.24 12.79
N PHE A 365 12.68 -8.40 11.65
CA PHE A 365 13.35 -8.39 10.34
C PHE A 365 13.11 -7.04 9.65
N GLN A 366 14.10 -6.15 9.71
CA GLN A 366 14.04 -4.83 9.08
C GLN A 366 15.41 -4.43 8.50
N TYR A 367 15.41 -3.88 7.29
CA TYR A 367 16.64 -3.39 6.69
C TYR A 367 17.19 -2.16 7.43
N ASN A 368 16.32 -1.26 7.87
CA ASN A 368 16.64 -0.04 8.58
C ASN A 368 15.75 0.10 9.83
N ASN A 369 16.38 0.06 11.00
CA ASN A 369 15.71 0.10 12.30
C ASN A 369 15.45 1.53 12.80
N ALA A 370 15.78 2.57 12.02
CA ALA A 370 15.56 3.98 12.37
C ALA A 370 16.09 4.38 13.77
N ASN A 371 17.22 3.78 14.19
CA ASN A 371 17.82 3.93 15.53
C ASN A 371 16.93 3.48 16.71
N LYS A 372 15.94 2.60 16.49
CA LYS A 372 15.05 2.08 17.54
C LYS A 372 15.65 0.91 18.34
N GLY A 373 16.77 0.33 17.91
CA GLY A 373 17.46 -0.79 18.57
C GLY A 373 17.63 -1.99 17.64
N GLY A 374 18.12 -3.12 18.18
CA GLY A 374 18.42 -4.32 17.39
C GLY A 374 19.53 -4.14 16.35
N GLN A 375 19.68 -5.14 15.48
CA GLN A 375 20.59 -5.11 14.34
C GLN A 375 19.80 -5.21 13.03
N GLY A 376 19.75 -4.11 12.27
CA GLY A 376 19.07 -4.09 10.97
C GLY A 376 19.88 -4.76 9.85
N SER A 377 19.60 -4.38 8.60
CA SER A 377 20.09 -5.03 7.38
C SER A 377 19.61 -6.48 7.22
N ASP A 378 18.46 -6.80 7.80
CA ASP A 378 18.04 -8.19 8.00
C ASP A 378 16.57 -8.46 7.63
N TYR A 379 16.00 -7.65 6.74
CA TYR A 379 14.72 -7.91 6.07
C TYR A 379 14.52 -9.39 5.63
N VAL A 380 13.28 -9.79 5.37
CA VAL A 380 13.02 -11.14 4.86
C VAL A 380 13.24 -11.21 3.35
N ILE A 381 14.10 -12.13 2.92
CA ILE A 381 14.21 -12.55 1.51
C ILE A 381 13.04 -13.49 1.21
N LEU A 382 12.14 -13.07 0.32
CA LEU A 382 10.88 -13.76 0.02
C LEU A 382 10.92 -14.35 -1.39
N ASN A 383 11.32 -15.62 -1.52
CA ASN A 383 11.38 -16.30 -2.82
C ASN A 383 10.03 -16.94 -3.16
N ALA A 384 9.34 -16.39 -4.16
CA ALA A 384 8.16 -16.98 -4.76
C ALA A 384 8.53 -18.02 -5.83
N GLN A 385 7.77 -19.11 -5.90
CA GLN A 385 7.98 -20.21 -6.87
C GLN A 385 9.45 -20.64 -6.92
N ASP A 386 10.06 -20.83 -5.75
CA ASP A 386 11.47 -21.20 -5.64
C ASP A 386 11.70 -22.60 -6.21
N GLY A 387 12.66 -22.71 -7.13
CA GLY A 387 12.94 -23.95 -7.88
C GLY A 387 13.75 -24.99 -7.13
N SER A 388 14.13 -24.74 -5.87
CA SER A 388 14.89 -25.71 -5.06
C SER A 388 14.03 -26.85 -4.51
N GLY A 389 12.70 -26.77 -4.62
CA GLY A 389 11.78 -27.81 -4.15
C GLY A 389 10.37 -27.68 -4.69
N THR A 390 9.53 -28.65 -4.31
CA THR A 390 8.07 -28.66 -4.53
C THR A 390 7.38 -29.26 -3.30
N ASN A 391 6.07 -29.05 -3.16
CA ASN A 391 5.25 -29.64 -2.10
C ASN A 391 5.75 -29.37 -0.68
N ASN A 392 6.30 -28.17 -0.46
CA ASN A 392 6.83 -27.73 0.83
C ASN A 392 7.02 -26.20 0.85
N ALA A 393 7.57 -25.67 1.93
CA ALA A 393 8.23 -24.39 2.01
C ALA A 393 9.38 -24.48 3.03
N ASN A 394 10.07 -23.40 3.34
CA ASN A 394 10.97 -23.32 4.51
C ASN A 394 11.39 -21.86 4.77
N PHE A 395 11.82 -21.63 6.00
CA PHE A 395 12.41 -20.38 6.45
C PHE A 395 13.77 -20.63 7.13
N ALA A 396 14.79 -19.88 6.72
CA ALA A 396 16.07 -19.83 7.43
C ALA A 396 16.12 -18.61 8.34
N THR A 397 16.37 -18.83 9.63
CA THR A 397 16.47 -17.78 10.65
C THR A 397 17.89 -17.68 11.20
N PRO A 398 18.78 -16.89 10.58
CA PRO A 398 20.03 -16.54 11.23
C PRO A 398 19.78 -15.56 12.40
N PRO A 399 20.76 -15.36 13.29
CA PRO A 399 20.70 -14.32 14.33
C PRO A 399 20.40 -12.92 13.77
N ASP A 400 19.96 -12.03 14.66
CA ASP A 400 19.70 -10.61 14.39
C ASP A 400 20.83 -9.94 13.60
N GLY A 401 20.47 -9.10 12.63
CA GLY A 401 21.42 -8.47 11.71
C GLY A 401 21.77 -9.27 10.45
N GLN A 402 21.16 -10.45 10.26
CA GLN A 402 21.28 -11.25 9.04
C GLN A 402 19.90 -11.57 8.45
N PRO A 403 19.71 -11.41 7.12
CA PRO A 403 18.41 -11.62 6.49
C PRO A 403 17.81 -13.00 6.76
N GLY A 404 16.55 -13.01 7.20
CA GLY A 404 15.71 -14.20 7.12
C GLY A 404 15.49 -14.60 5.66
N ARG A 405 15.33 -15.89 5.37
CA ARG A 405 15.10 -16.36 3.99
C ARG A 405 13.96 -17.36 3.92
N MET A 406 12.85 -16.92 3.35
CA MET A 406 11.67 -17.71 3.05
C MET A 406 11.73 -18.23 1.61
N ARG A 407 11.46 -19.52 1.43
CA ARG A 407 11.35 -20.17 0.11
C ARG A 407 9.98 -20.82 -0.03
N MET A 408 9.13 -20.21 -0.85
CA MET A 408 7.80 -20.72 -1.16
C MET A 408 7.85 -21.57 -2.42
N TYR A 409 7.31 -22.79 -2.36
CA TYR A 409 7.32 -23.71 -3.49
C TYR A 409 5.96 -23.82 -4.19
N THR A 410 6.04 -24.32 -5.42
CA THR A 410 4.89 -24.86 -6.14
C THR A 410 4.55 -26.24 -5.62
N TRP A 411 3.26 -26.55 -5.52
CA TRP A 411 2.69 -27.83 -5.14
C TRP A 411 2.11 -28.55 -6.36
N THR A 412 2.46 -29.82 -6.50
CA THR A 412 2.21 -30.66 -7.67
C THR A 412 1.18 -31.77 -7.42
N ALA A 413 0.50 -31.72 -6.27
CA ALA A 413 -0.55 -32.67 -5.87
C ALA A 413 -1.93 -32.41 -6.54
N SER A 414 -2.03 -31.37 -7.38
CA SER A 414 -3.24 -31.00 -8.12
C SER A 414 -2.94 -30.70 -9.58
N GLN A 415 -4.00 -30.64 -10.41
CA GLN A 415 -3.92 -30.15 -11.78
C GLN A 415 -4.93 -29.00 -11.98
N PRO A 416 -4.47 -27.77 -12.31
CA PRO A 416 -3.06 -27.36 -12.39
C PRO A 416 -2.37 -27.37 -11.01
N ASN A 417 -1.03 -27.24 -11.02
CA ASN A 417 -0.24 -27.06 -9.82
C ASN A 417 -0.70 -25.83 -9.03
N ARG A 418 -0.66 -25.91 -7.69
CA ARG A 418 -1.00 -24.80 -6.78
C ARG A 418 0.26 -24.10 -6.31
N ASP A 419 0.24 -22.79 -6.18
CA ASP A 419 1.40 -21.99 -5.75
C ASP A 419 1.23 -21.63 -4.27
N GLY A 420 2.17 -22.07 -3.43
CA GLY A 420 2.11 -21.90 -1.98
C GLY A 420 2.07 -20.43 -1.55
N SER A 421 2.49 -19.49 -2.41
CA SER A 421 2.40 -18.05 -2.12
C SER A 421 0.96 -17.54 -1.95
N PHE A 422 -0.04 -18.26 -2.47
CA PHE A 422 -1.45 -17.93 -2.30
C PHE A 422 -2.11 -18.63 -1.11
N GLU A 423 -1.39 -19.49 -0.38
CA GLU A 423 -1.85 -20.01 0.91
C GLU A 423 -1.19 -19.22 2.03
N ALA A 424 -1.91 -18.24 2.58
CA ALA A 424 -1.45 -17.37 3.65
C ALA A 424 -1.00 -18.18 4.88
N GLY A 425 -1.67 -19.29 5.20
CA GLY A 425 -1.28 -20.17 6.29
C GLY A 425 0.16 -20.71 6.16
N ILE A 426 0.60 -21.07 4.95
CA ILE A 426 1.99 -21.50 4.72
C ILE A 426 2.95 -20.32 4.92
N VAL A 427 2.66 -19.16 4.32
CA VAL A 427 3.52 -17.96 4.46
C VAL A 427 3.66 -17.53 5.94
N ILE A 428 2.57 -17.56 6.69
CA ILE A 428 2.54 -17.21 8.12
C ILE A 428 3.31 -18.26 8.93
N HIS A 429 3.13 -19.54 8.66
CA HIS A 429 3.88 -20.63 9.30
C HIS A 429 5.39 -20.40 9.12
N GLU A 430 5.84 -20.19 7.88
CA GLU A 430 7.26 -19.97 7.58
C GLU A 430 7.82 -18.73 8.27
N TYR A 431 7.11 -17.59 8.21
CA TYR A 431 7.56 -16.38 8.88
C TYR A 431 7.63 -16.57 10.40
N THR A 432 6.75 -17.41 10.97
CA THR A 432 6.73 -17.70 12.41
C THR A 432 7.95 -18.50 12.87
N HIS A 433 8.62 -19.28 12.01
CA HIS A 433 9.95 -19.79 12.33
C HIS A 433 10.97 -18.67 12.53
N GLY A 434 10.84 -17.57 11.78
CA GLY A 434 11.60 -16.34 11.99
C GLY A 434 11.36 -15.76 13.38
N LEU A 435 10.08 -15.54 13.71
CA LEU A 435 9.63 -15.02 15.01
C LEU A 435 10.14 -15.86 16.19
N SER A 436 9.83 -17.16 16.19
CA SER A 436 10.10 -18.03 17.34
C SER A 436 11.59 -18.25 17.58
N ASN A 437 12.40 -18.38 16.52
CA ASN A 437 13.86 -18.50 16.65
C ASN A 437 14.53 -17.17 17.06
N ARG A 438 14.01 -16.00 16.66
CA ARG A 438 14.56 -14.71 17.08
C ARG A 438 14.25 -14.39 18.54
N LEU A 439 13.05 -14.74 19.01
CA LEU A 439 12.66 -14.50 20.41
C LEU A 439 13.29 -15.50 21.38
N THR A 440 13.27 -16.80 21.05
CA THR A 440 13.74 -17.85 21.97
C THR A 440 15.25 -17.78 22.18
N GLY A 441 15.69 -17.55 23.42
CA GLY A 441 17.11 -17.38 23.75
C GLY A 441 17.70 -16.02 23.37
N GLY A 442 16.84 -15.11 22.88
CA GLY A 442 17.16 -13.74 22.51
C GLY A 442 17.72 -13.58 21.09
N PRO A 443 17.65 -12.36 20.52
CA PRO A 443 17.91 -12.10 19.09
C PRO A 443 19.27 -12.56 18.56
N ALA A 444 20.29 -12.59 19.42
CA ALA A 444 21.65 -12.99 19.07
C ALA A 444 21.85 -14.52 18.97
N ASN A 445 20.88 -15.33 19.40
CA ASN A 445 21.01 -16.79 19.45
C ASN A 445 19.83 -17.52 18.79
N ALA A 446 19.82 -17.55 17.47
CA ALA A 446 18.79 -18.24 16.69
C ALA A 446 18.88 -19.79 16.68
N GLY A 447 19.72 -20.38 17.53
CA GLY A 447 19.94 -21.84 17.61
C GLY A 447 19.01 -22.56 18.59
N CYS A 448 18.15 -21.84 19.33
CA CYS A 448 17.50 -22.38 20.53
C CYS A 448 16.37 -23.38 20.28
N LEU A 449 15.82 -23.48 19.07
CA LEU A 449 14.74 -24.42 18.71
C LEU A 449 15.21 -25.57 17.81
N ASN A 450 16.43 -26.08 18.01
CA ASN A 450 17.02 -27.15 17.17
C ASN A 450 16.99 -28.56 17.79
N ALA A 451 16.62 -28.70 19.07
CA ALA A 451 16.42 -30.04 19.66
C ALA A 451 15.07 -30.62 19.18
N LEU A 452 14.88 -31.94 19.28
CA LEU A 452 13.68 -32.59 18.74
C LEU A 452 12.37 -31.99 19.29
N GLU A 453 12.23 -31.86 20.61
CA GLU A 453 11.01 -31.29 21.20
C GLU A 453 10.91 -29.78 21.00
N SER A 454 12.03 -29.04 21.10
CA SER A 454 11.99 -27.58 20.90
C SER A 454 11.75 -27.18 19.45
N GLY A 455 12.31 -27.92 18.49
CA GLY A 455 11.99 -27.82 17.07
C GLY A 455 10.54 -28.22 16.79
N GLY A 456 10.03 -29.24 17.49
CA GLY A 456 8.61 -29.58 17.48
C GLY A 456 7.72 -28.43 17.92
N MET A 457 8.03 -27.75 19.03
CA MET A 457 7.31 -26.53 19.41
C MET A 457 7.44 -25.42 18.35
N GLY A 458 8.62 -25.30 17.71
CA GLY A 458 8.85 -24.45 16.54
C GLY A 458 7.81 -24.62 15.44
N GLU A 459 7.57 -25.86 15.01
CA GLU A 459 6.53 -26.23 14.05
C GLU A 459 5.12 -25.89 14.56
N GLY A 460 4.85 -26.20 15.83
CA GLY A 460 3.55 -25.97 16.45
C GLY A 460 3.19 -24.49 16.57
N TRP A 461 4.15 -23.61 16.85
CA TRP A 461 3.91 -22.16 16.86
C TRP A 461 3.58 -21.63 15.47
N GLY A 462 4.23 -22.14 14.42
CA GLY A 462 3.92 -21.77 13.04
C GLY A 462 2.48 -22.10 12.67
N ASP A 463 2.05 -23.32 12.96
CA ASP A 463 0.68 -23.76 12.73
C ASP A 463 -0.34 -23.00 13.59
N PHE A 464 -0.01 -22.74 14.86
CA PHE A 464 -0.85 -21.98 15.77
C PHE A 464 -1.09 -20.55 15.26
N MET A 465 -0.04 -19.83 14.86
CA MET A 465 -0.19 -18.44 14.39
C MET A 465 -0.98 -18.39 13.08
N ALA A 466 -0.71 -19.30 12.13
CA ALA A 466 -1.46 -19.44 10.89
C ALA A 466 -2.95 -19.70 11.17
N THR A 467 -3.24 -20.61 12.11
CA THR A 467 -4.60 -20.94 12.54
C THR A 467 -5.26 -19.75 13.23
N ALA A 468 -4.62 -19.13 14.22
CA ALA A 468 -5.18 -18.01 14.98
C ALA A 468 -5.54 -16.80 14.09
N ILE A 469 -4.73 -16.53 13.07
CA ILE A 469 -4.94 -15.41 12.14
C ILE A 469 -6.12 -15.65 11.19
N ARG A 470 -6.35 -16.91 10.76
CA ARG A 470 -7.41 -17.23 9.79
C ARG A 470 -8.78 -17.45 10.41
N LEU A 471 -8.95 -17.26 11.74
CA LEU A 471 -10.28 -17.34 12.36
C LEU A 471 -11.25 -16.38 11.67
N LYS A 472 -12.44 -16.89 11.37
CA LYS A 472 -13.54 -16.18 10.73
C LYS A 472 -14.54 -15.73 11.78
N SER A 473 -15.39 -14.78 11.42
CA SER A 473 -16.40 -14.23 12.33
C SER A 473 -17.36 -15.28 12.88
N ALA A 474 -17.75 -16.25 12.04
CA ALA A 474 -18.66 -17.34 12.39
C ALA A 474 -18.02 -18.50 13.17
N ASP A 475 -16.70 -18.49 13.38
CA ASP A 475 -16.04 -19.59 14.06
C ASP A 475 -16.41 -19.66 15.54
N THR A 476 -16.43 -20.89 16.04
CA THR A 476 -16.78 -21.22 17.41
C THR A 476 -15.79 -22.23 17.97
N HIS A 477 -15.87 -22.47 19.28
CA HIS A 477 -15.07 -23.48 19.97
C HIS A 477 -15.07 -24.87 19.30
N SER A 478 -16.14 -25.23 18.57
CA SER A 478 -16.24 -26.51 17.84
C SER A 478 -15.77 -26.46 16.39
N THR A 479 -15.25 -25.34 15.90
CA THR A 479 -14.68 -25.25 14.55
C THR A 479 -13.34 -25.98 14.53
N ASP A 480 -13.11 -26.80 13.50
CA ASP A 480 -11.85 -27.49 13.27
C ASP A 480 -11.04 -26.82 12.15
N TYR A 481 -9.71 -26.84 12.26
CA TYR A 481 -8.81 -26.28 11.25
C TYR A 481 -7.75 -27.28 10.80
N SER A 482 -7.54 -27.35 9.48
CA SER A 482 -6.44 -28.08 8.85
C SER A 482 -5.30 -27.12 8.47
N MET A 483 -4.15 -27.68 8.09
CA MET A 483 -3.02 -26.94 7.54
C MET A 483 -2.68 -27.44 6.13
N GLY A 484 -2.39 -26.52 5.20
CA GLY A 484 -1.89 -26.88 3.86
C GLY A 484 -2.91 -27.61 2.97
N GLU A 485 -4.20 -27.65 3.35
CA GLU A 485 -5.21 -28.47 2.66
C GLU A 485 -5.39 -28.08 1.20
N TRP A 486 -5.43 -26.77 0.92
CA TRP A 486 -5.50 -26.28 -0.45
C TRP A 486 -4.21 -26.61 -1.20
N ALA A 487 -3.04 -26.17 -0.77
CA ALA A 487 -1.81 -26.39 -1.53
C ALA A 487 -1.52 -27.89 -1.75
N ALA A 488 -1.69 -28.72 -0.72
CA ALA A 488 -1.47 -30.15 -0.77
C ALA A 488 -2.56 -30.94 -1.50
N ASN A 489 -3.71 -30.31 -1.79
CA ASN A 489 -4.87 -30.97 -2.38
C ASN A 489 -5.28 -32.24 -1.61
N GLN A 490 -5.20 -32.15 -0.28
CA GLN A 490 -5.39 -33.26 0.64
C GLN A 490 -6.44 -32.87 1.66
N GLN A 491 -7.60 -33.54 1.60
CA GLN A 491 -8.67 -33.33 2.57
C GLN A 491 -8.16 -33.57 4.00
N GLY A 492 -8.40 -32.62 4.91
CA GLY A 492 -7.88 -32.66 6.27
C GLY A 492 -6.45 -32.14 6.43
N GLY A 493 -5.80 -31.71 5.34
CA GLY A 493 -4.49 -31.08 5.36
C GLY A 493 -3.32 -32.03 5.56
N ILE A 494 -2.14 -31.46 5.82
CA ILE A 494 -0.85 -32.17 5.89
C ILE A 494 -0.49 -32.72 7.27
N ARG A 495 -1.24 -32.34 8.32
CA ARG A 495 -1.04 -32.84 9.68
C ARG A 495 -1.88 -34.10 9.91
N LYS A 496 -1.53 -34.90 10.93
CA LYS A 496 -2.21 -36.18 11.19
C LYS A 496 -3.69 -36.00 11.57
N TYR A 497 -3.99 -34.95 12.32
CA TYR A 497 -5.34 -34.58 12.76
C TYR A 497 -5.53 -33.08 12.53
N PRO A 498 -6.78 -32.61 12.28
CA PRO A 498 -7.07 -31.18 12.34
C PRO A 498 -6.92 -30.67 13.78
N TYR A 499 -6.66 -29.38 13.93
CA TYR A 499 -6.77 -28.71 15.23
C TYR A 499 -8.24 -28.65 15.62
N SER A 500 -8.55 -29.24 16.77
CA SER A 500 -9.88 -29.41 17.29
C SER A 500 -9.83 -29.40 18.81
N THR A 501 -10.87 -28.88 19.43
CA THR A 501 -11.08 -28.95 20.90
C THR A 501 -11.78 -30.24 21.33
N SER A 502 -12.07 -31.12 20.35
CA SER A 502 -12.63 -32.44 20.56
C SER A 502 -11.52 -33.48 20.57
N LEU A 503 -11.31 -34.13 21.72
CA LEU A 503 -10.39 -35.27 21.84
C LEU A 503 -10.79 -36.50 21.00
N ASN A 504 -12.04 -36.55 20.50
CA ASN A 504 -12.45 -37.57 19.54
C ASN A 504 -11.90 -37.28 18.13
N THR A 505 -11.76 -36.00 17.78
CA THR A 505 -11.26 -35.55 16.48
C THR A 505 -9.73 -35.53 16.49
N ASN A 506 -9.14 -34.98 17.55
CA ASN A 506 -7.70 -34.93 17.74
C ASN A 506 -7.34 -35.48 19.14
N PRO A 507 -6.90 -36.75 19.23
CA PRO A 507 -6.65 -37.41 20.51
C PRO A 507 -5.28 -37.11 21.11
N TYR A 508 -4.50 -36.19 20.53
CA TYR A 508 -3.15 -35.92 21.00
C TYR A 508 -3.13 -35.32 22.41
N THR A 509 -2.20 -35.85 23.21
CA THR A 509 -1.85 -35.34 24.54
C THR A 509 -0.33 -35.21 24.63
N TYR A 510 0.21 -34.69 25.73
CA TYR A 510 1.66 -34.62 25.88
C TYR A 510 2.33 -36.00 25.87
N GLU A 511 1.67 -37.04 26.39
CA GLU A 511 2.20 -38.42 26.36
C GLU A 511 2.41 -38.93 24.93
N SER A 512 1.63 -38.43 23.95
CA SER A 512 1.80 -38.77 22.54
C SER A 512 3.20 -38.45 22.00
N VAL A 513 3.89 -37.45 22.57
CA VAL A 513 5.25 -37.06 22.16
C VAL A 513 6.26 -38.20 22.37
N ASN A 514 6.04 -39.10 23.34
CA ASN A 514 6.92 -40.24 23.61
C ASN A 514 7.09 -41.18 22.41
N GLU A 515 6.12 -41.19 21.49
CA GLU A 515 6.10 -42.06 20.30
C GLU A 515 6.50 -41.34 19.01
N LEU A 516 6.81 -40.04 19.09
CA LEU A 516 7.09 -39.19 17.92
C LEU A 516 8.58 -38.89 17.81
N ASN A 517 9.11 -38.98 16.59
CA ASN A 517 10.53 -38.77 16.28
C ASN A 517 10.75 -37.70 15.21
N GLU A 518 9.74 -36.89 14.92
CA GLU A 518 9.69 -35.96 13.80
C GLU A 518 9.03 -34.66 14.28
N VAL A 519 9.67 -33.52 13.96
CA VAL A 519 9.31 -32.20 14.52
C VAL A 519 7.90 -31.76 14.11
N HIS A 520 7.45 -31.97 12.87
CA HIS A 520 6.11 -31.57 12.44
C HIS A 520 5.02 -32.36 13.19
N SER A 521 5.29 -33.63 13.47
CA SER A 521 4.41 -34.51 14.24
C SER A 521 4.29 -34.03 15.70
N ILE A 522 5.42 -33.68 16.33
CA ILE A 522 5.44 -33.11 17.69
C ILE A 522 4.77 -31.72 17.70
N GLY A 523 5.01 -30.90 16.68
CA GLY A 523 4.37 -29.59 16.53
C GLY A 523 2.86 -29.65 16.42
N THR A 524 2.33 -30.72 15.82
CA THR A 524 0.87 -30.95 15.81
C THR A 524 0.32 -31.10 17.23
N VAL A 525 1.05 -31.78 18.13
CA VAL A 525 0.66 -31.90 19.55
C VAL A 525 0.69 -30.53 20.23
N TRP A 526 1.76 -29.75 20.04
CA TRP A 526 1.92 -28.43 20.65
C TRP A 526 0.87 -27.42 20.15
N ALA A 527 0.64 -27.35 18.84
CA ALA A 527 -0.39 -26.49 18.26
C ALA A 527 -1.80 -26.87 18.73
N THR A 528 -2.07 -28.16 18.98
CA THR A 528 -3.34 -28.61 19.56
C THR A 528 -3.52 -28.04 20.98
N MET A 529 -2.48 -28.07 21.82
CA MET A 529 -2.53 -27.45 23.15
C MET A 529 -2.78 -25.95 23.08
N LEU A 530 -2.14 -25.24 22.16
CA LEU A 530 -2.34 -23.80 21.98
C LEU A 530 -3.71 -23.47 21.39
N TYR A 531 -4.30 -24.37 20.59
CA TYR A 531 -5.67 -24.22 20.07
C TYR A 531 -6.72 -24.24 21.18
N GLU A 532 -6.53 -25.10 22.20
CA GLU A 532 -7.35 -25.10 23.42
C GLU A 532 -7.21 -23.78 24.20
N VAL A 533 -5.97 -23.26 24.33
CA VAL A 533 -5.70 -21.98 25.00
C VAL A 533 -6.38 -20.82 24.25
N LEU A 534 -6.30 -20.79 22.93
CA LEU A 534 -6.94 -19.79 22.08
C LEU A 534 -8.44 -19.74 22.33
N TRP A 535 -9.13 -20.88 22.26
CA TRP A 535 -10.57 -20.89 22.45
C TRP A 535 -10.99 -20.60 23.89
N ALA A 536 -10.27 -21.11 24.89
CA ALA A 536 -10.54 -20.76 26.28
C ALA A 536 -10.41 -19.24 26.55
N LEU A 537 -9.46 -18.57 25.89
CA LEU A 537 -9.31 -17.12 25.99
C LEU A 537 -10.38 -16.38 25.19
N ILE A 538 -10.78 -16.87 24.01
CA ILE A 538 -11.89 -16.30 23.21
C ILE A 538 -13.21 -16.40 23.98
N ASP A 539 -13.51 -17.54 24.59
CA ASP A 539 -14.73 -17.73 25.36
C ASP A 539 -14.83 -16.73 26.53
N LYS A 540 -13.67 -16.38 27.12
CA LYS A 540 -13.59 -15.45 28.24
C LYS A 540 -13.57 -13.98 27.82
N HIS A 541 -12.88 -13.63 26.75
CA HIS A 541 -12.56 -12.25 26.38
C HIS A 541 -13.19 -11.80 25.05
N GLY A 542 -13.96 -12.68 24.40
CA GLY A 542 -14.47 -12.48 23.05
C GLY A 542 -13.37 -12.61 21.99
N LYS A 543 -13.75 -12.42 20.74
CA LYS A 543 -12.87 -12.43 19.57
C LYS A 543 -13.00 -11.13 18.80
N ASN A 544 -11.88 -10.49 18.50
CA ASN A 544 -11.84 -9.35 17.59
C ASN A 544 -11.58 -9.86 16.16
N ASP A 545 -12.53 -9.65 15.24
CA ASP A 545 -12.40 -10.06 13.84
C ASP A 545 -11.66 -9.02 12.97
N GLU A 546 -11.36 -7.84 13.51
CA GLU A 546 -10.53 -6.85 12.82
C GLU A 546 -9.11 -7.39 12.59
N PRO A 547 -8.39 -6.90 11.56
CA PRO A 547 -7.05 -7.38 11.22
C PRO A 547 -5.96 -7.02 12.25
N LYS A 548 -6.25 -6.09 13.17
CA LYS A 548 -5.32 -5.60 14.19
C LYS A 548 -5.95 -5.62 15.60
N PRO A 549 -5.14 -5.88 16.64
CA PRO A 549 -5.60 -5.84 18.02
C PRO A 549 -6.00 -4.42 18.46
N LYS A 550 -6.91 -4.36 19.42
CA LYS A 550 -7.13 -3.18 20.26
C LYS A 550 -6.48 -3.43 21.61
N PHE A 551 -5.79 -2.44 22.14
CA PHE A 551 -5.12 -2.55 23.44
C PHE A 551 -5.80 -1.71 24.50
N LYS A 552 -5.74 -2.21 25.73
CA LYS A 552 -5.97 -1.45 26.94
C LYS A 552 -4.75 -1.64 27.84
N ASP A 553 -4.03 -0.55 28.12
CA ASP A 553 -2.82 -0.57 28.96
C ASP A 553 -1.76 -1.59 28.49
N GLY A 554 -1.58 -1.72 27.17
CA GLY A 554 -0.63 -2.65 26.56
C GLY A 554 -1.11 -4.11 26.43
N VAL A 555 -2.33 -4.43 26.89
CA VAL A 555 -2.92 -5.78 26.82
C VAL A 555 -4.00 -5.82 25.73
N PRO A 556 -3.99 -6.81 24.80
CA PRO A 556 -5.08 -7.00 23.85
C PRO A 556 -6.43 -7.19 24.56
N THR A 557 -7.48 -6.57 24.02
CA THR A 557 -8.81 -6.58 24.66
C THR A 557 -9.60 -7.86 24.45
N ASP A 558 -9.23 -8.69 23.47
CA ASP A 558 -9.93 -9.91 23.08
C ASP A 558 -9.02 -11.16 23.16
N GLY A 559 -9.64 -12.33 23.22
CA GLY A 559 -8.97 -13.61 23.44
C GLY A 559 -8.05 -14.04 22.30
N LYS A 560 -8.39 -13.73 21.04
CA LYS A 560 -7.62 -14.10 19.85
C LYS A 560 -6.25 -13.42 19.87
N TYR A 561 -6.23 -12.10 20.04
CA TYR A 561 -4.96 -11.38 20.08
C TYR A 561 -4.24 -11.52 21.43
N LEU A 562 -4.97 -11.74 22.53
CA LEU A 562 -4.37 -12.03 23.83
C LEU A 562 -3.60 -13.36 23.79
N SER A 563 -4.14 -14.42 23.19
CA SER A 563 -3.43 -15.69 23.06
C SER A 563 -2.16 -15.54 22.20
N MET A 564 -2.24 -14.83 21.07
CA MET A 564 -1.07 -14.55 20.22
C MET A 564 0.01 -13.76 20.99
N LYS A 565 -0.40 -12.74 21.75
CA LYS A 565 0.52 -11.94 22.58
C LYS A 565 1.19 -12.78 23.66
N LEU A 566 0.43 -13.60 24.39
CA LEU A 566 0.96 -14.46 25.44
C LEU A 566 1.92 -15.52 24.88
N VAL A 567 1.64 -16.05 23.68
CA VAL A 567 2.55 -16.98 22.99
C VAL A 567 3.86 -16.28 22.63
N MET A 568 3.81 -15.08 22.07
CA MET A 568 5.03 -14.30 21.76
C MET A 568 5.82 -13.93 23.01
N ASP A 569 5.16 -13.44 24.06
CA ASP A 569 5.83 -13.11 25.31
C ASP A 569 6.44 -14.37 25.96
N GLY A 570 5.76 -15.51 25.87
CA GLY A 570 6.26 -16.80 26.35
C GLY A 570 7.51 -17.30 25.61
N MET A 571 7.70 -16.94 24.34
CA MET A 571 8.96 -17.24 23.61
C MET A 571 10.13 -16.41 24.12
N ALA A 572 9.88 -15.21 24.66
CA ALA A 572 10.90 -14.26 25.09
C ALA A 572 11.29 -14.38 26.58
N LEU A 573 10.58 -15.22 27.34
CA LEU A 573 10.83 -15.54 28.75
C LEU A 573 11.69 -16.80 28.87
#